data_AF-R6V3M1-F1
#
_entry.id   AF-R6V3M1-F1
#
_cell.length_a   1.000
_cell.length_b   1.000
_cell.length_c   1.000
_cell.angle_alpha   90.00
_cell.angle_beta   90.00
_cell.angle_gamma   90.00
#
_symmetry.space_group_name_H-M   'P 1'
#
loop_
_entity.id
_entity.type
_entity.pdbx_description
1 polymer ?
#
loop_
_entity_poly.entity_id
_entity_poly.type
_entity_poly.pdbx_seq_one_letter_code
_entity_poly.pdbx_strand_id
1 'polypeptide(L)'
;MPKEFDVTIVETLKMKVTVEADSMEEAEQLVSDGWYRGEYILDAECFEGVEFESAEPIIDLSYREMSDVFHHVNDKHKEPVCGYIVFSPDSFDKPYSEQSRTYAVSSNNKAFISGAGGYSIYGSCLDGTDQCIRLEGYMRGENAWKIDRCYMKRDDYERAVSQPVKNKDIREER
;
A
#
# COMPACT_ATOMS: atom_id res chain seq x y z
N MET A 1 12.07 -1.18 -20.37
CA MET A 1 11.22 -2.39 -20.34
C MET A 1 9.82 -1.97 -19.93
N PRO A 2 8.75 -2.52 -20.51
CA PRO A 2 7.39 -2.26 -20.06
C PRO A 2 7.20 -2.74 -18.61
N LYS A 3 6.37 -2.05 -17.84
CA LYS A 3 5.99 -2.41 -16.45
C LYS A 3 4.54 -2.90 -16.43
N GLU A 4 4.24 -3.81 -15.54
CA GLU A 4 2.87 -4.27 -15.27
C GLU A 4 2.18 -3.31 -14.30
N PHE A 5 0.94 -2.94 -14.61
CA PHE A 5 0.08 -2.08 -13.80
C PHE A 5 -1.29 -2.73 -13.67
N ASP A 6 -1.84 -2.71 -12.45
CA ASP A 6 -3.20 -3.12 -12.20
C ASP A 6 -4.13 -1.92 -12.42
N VAL A 7 -5.12 -2.08 -13.29
CA VAL A 7 -6.16 -1.10 -13.56
C VAL A 7 -7.52 -1.77 -13.35
N THR A 8 -8.29 -1.27 -12.40
CA THR A 8 -9.65 -1.72 -12.14
C THR A 8 -10.61 -0.93 -13.01
N ILE A 9 -11.47 -1.65 -13.73
CA ILE A 9 -12.60 -1.06 -14.47
C ILE A 9 -13.82 -1.14 -13.56
N VAL A 10 -14.39 0.00 -13.21
CA VAL A 10 -15.59 0.11 -12.38
C VAL A 10 -16.75 0.53 -13.27
N GLU A 11 -17.70 -0.36 -13.49
CA GLU A 11 -18.91 -0.06 -14.26
C GLU A 11 -20.05 0.34 -13.32
N THR A 12 -20.78 1.37 -13.70
CA THR A 12 -22.02 1.78 -13.03
C THR A 12 -23.19 1.40 -13.91
N LEU A 13 -24.02 0.47 -13.42
CA LEU A 13 -25.31 0.12 -14.02
C LEU A 13 -26.42 0.81 -13.22
N LYS A 14 -27.42 1.40 -13.90
CA LYS A 14 -28.63 1.93 -13.27
C LYS A 14 -29.88 1.47 -14.01
N MET A 15 -30.90 1.12 -13.25
CA MET A 15 -32.24 0.81 -13.74
C MET A 15 -33.24 1.67 -12.98
N LYS A 16 -34.15 2.33 -13.71
CA LYS A 16 -35.27 3.05 -13.12
C LYS A 16 -36.49 2.14 -13.08
N VAL A 17 -36.92 1.78 -11.88
CA VAL A 17 -38.14 0.99 -11.66
C VAL A 17 -39.27 1.92 -11.19
N THR A 18 -40.48 1.72 -11.71
CA THR A 18 -41.69 2.41 -11.24
C THR A 18 -42.59 1.40 -10.55
N VAL A 19 -42.94 1.66 -9.29
CA VAL A 19 -43.80 0.79 -8.45
C VAL A 19 -44.92 1.62 -7.82
N GLU A 20 -46.01 0.97 -7.46
CA GLU A 20 -47.08 1.54 -6.63
C GLU A 20 -46.78 1.19 -5.16
N ALA A 21 -46.82 2.21 -4.29
CA ALA A 21 -46.59 2.07 -2.85
C ALA A 21 -47.26 3.25 -2.12
N ASP A 22 -47.58 3.07 -0.83
CA ASP A 22 -48.20 4.11 -0.01
C ASP A 22 -47.15 5.11 0.55
N SER A 23 -45.86 4.80 0.41
CA SER A 23 -44.76 5.68 0.81
C SER A 23 -43.47 5.46 0.00
N MET A 24 -42.54 6.43 0.08
CA MET A 24 -41.22 6.33 -0.55
C MET A 24 -40.36 5.22 0.05
N GLU A 25 -40.41 5.04 1.38
CA GLU A 25 -39.69 3.98 2.08
C GLU A 25 -40.19 2.58 1.67
N GLU A 26 -41.51 2.42 1.56
CA GLU A 26 -42.10 1.18 1.05
C GLU A 26 -41.72 0.93 -0.41
N ALA A 27 -41.72 1.96 -1.27
CA ALA A 27 -41.29 1.84 -2.66
C ALA A 27 -39.84 1.36 -2.77
N GLU A 28 -38.92 1.92 -1.96
CA GLU A 28 -37.52 1.51 -1.90
C GLU A 28 -37.37 0.07 -1.39
N GLN A 29 -38.11 -0.31 -0.35
CA GLN A 29 -38.08 -1.66 0.19
C GLN A 29 -38.61 -2.69 -0.82
N LEU A 30 -39.70 -2.41 -1.52
CA LEU A 30 -40.26 -3.28 -2.56
C LEU A 30 -39.25 -3.54 -3.68
N VAL A 31 -38.59 -2.48 -4.17
CA VAL A 31 -37.58 -2.60 -5.24
C VAL A 31 -36.33 -3.36 -4.74
N SER A 32 -35.88 -3.06 -3.51
CA SER A 32 -34.77 -3.77 -2.86
C SER A 32 -35.05 -5.27 -2.72
N ASP A 33 -36.23 -5.64 -2.23
CA ASP A 33 -36.60 -7.04 -2.06
C ASP A 33 -36.74 -7.76 -3.42
N GLY A 34 -37.29 -7.08 -4.43
CA GLY A 34 -37.36 -7.60 -5.80
C GLY A 34 -35.97 -7.87 -6.39
N TRP A 35 -35.00 -6.99 -6.12
CA TRP A 35 -33.60 -7.21 -6.52
C TRP A 35 -33.02 -8.46 -5.86
N TYR A 36 -33.16 -8.62 -4.54
CA TYR A 36 -32.67 -9.81 -3.83
C TYR A 36 -33.38 -11.11 -4.22
N ARG A 37 -34.63 -11.04 -4.72
CA ARG A 37 -35.33 -12.17 -5.32
C ARG A 37 -34.94 -12.45 -6.77
N GLY A 38 -34.16 -11.57 -7.40
CA GLY A 38 -33.74 -11.68 -8.80
C GLY A 38 -34.79 -11.26 -9.82
N GLU A 39 -35.79 -10.47 -9.42
CA GLU A 39 -36.82 -9.93 -10.32
C GLU A 39 -36.29 -8.79 -11.21
N TYR A 40 -35.26 -8.10 -10.74
CA TYR A 40 -34.55 -7.08 -11.49
C TYR A 40 -33.12 -7.57 -11.76
N ILE A 41 -32.71 -7.55 -13.02
CA ILE A 41 -31.36 -7.91 -13.44
C ILE A 41 -30.85 -6.73 -14.25
N LEU A 42 -29.80 -6.07 -13.74
CA LEU A 42 -29.12 -5.02 -14.49
C LEU A 42 -28.13 -5.69 -15.43
N ASP A 43 -28.28 -5.41 -16.71
CA ASP A 43 -27.43 -5.91 -17.78
C ASP A 43 -26.74 -4.75 -18.52
N ALA A 44 -26.18 -5.04 -19.69
CA ALA A 44 -25.47 -4.06 -20.50
C ALA A 44 -26.35 -2.89 -20.97
N GLU A 45 -27.67 -3.06 -21.06
CA GLU A 45 -28.57 -1.96 -21.44
C GLU A 45 -28.76 -0.96 -20.29
N CYS A 46 -28.46 -1.36 -19.05
CA CYS A 46 -28.51 -0.52 -17.86
C CYS A 46 -27.22 0.28 -17.65
N PHE A 47 -26.25 0.25 -18.57
CA PHE A 47 -24.97 0.93 -18.42
C PHE A 47 -25.12 2.46 -18.42
N GLU A 48 -24.58 3.11 -17.39
CA GLU A 48 -24.56 4.57 -17.30
C GLU A 48 -23.16 5.19 -17.27
N GLY A 49 -22.13 4.42 -16.91
CA GLY A 49 -20.78 4.97 -16.83
C GLY A 49 -19.71 3.96 -16.49
N VAL A 50 -18.47 4.33 -16.80
CA VAL A 50 -17.27 3.56 -16.47
C VAL A 50 -16.21 4.49 -15.90
N GLU A 51 -15.59 4.04 -14.82
CA GLU A 51 -14.44 4.67 -14.20
C GLU A 51 -13.25 3.69 -14.22
N PHE A 52 -12.04 4.24 -14.26
CA PHE A 52 -10.81 3.47 -14.26
C PHE A 52 -10.00 3.87 -13.03
N GLU A 53 -9.77 2.91 -12.14
CA GLU A 53 -8.98 3.10 -10.95
C GLU A 53 -7.63 2.42 -11.13
N SER A 54 -6.55 3.08 -10.72
CA SER A 54 -5.22 2.46 -10.68
C SER A 54 -4.54 2.82 -9.38
N ALA A 55 -3.74 1.88 -8.85
CA ALA A 55 -2.92 2.09 -7.67
C ALA A 55 -1.45 1.99 -8.04
N GLU A 56 -0.59 2.71 -7.31
CA GLU A 56 0.84 2.47 -7.45
C GLU A 56 1.16 1.02 -7.05
N PRO A 57 1.86 0.26 -7.90
CA PRO A 57 2.17 -1.12 -7.59
C PRO A 57 3.09 -1.19 -6.38
N ILE A 58 2.73 -2.06 -5.43
CA ILE A 58 3.54 -2.36 -4.25
C ILE A 58 4.03 -3.79 -4.28
N ILE A 59 5.04 -4.07 -3.46
CA ILE A 59 5.53 -5.41 -3.16
C ILE A 59 5.36 -5.63 -1.66
N ASP A 60 4.50 -6.57 -1.29
CA ASP A 60 4.36 -7.02 0.09
C ASP A 60 5.59 -7.83 0.52
N LEU A 61 6.04 -7.55 1.74
CA LEU A 61 7.24 -8.11 2.34
C LEU A 61 7.00 -8.37 3.82
N SER A 62 7.69 -9.35 4.38
CA SER A 62 7.93 -9.38 5.81
C SER A 62 8.88 -8.25 6.22
N TYR A 63 8.86 -7.87 7.50
CA TYR A 63 9.83 -6.91 8.03
C TYR A 63 11.28 -7.33 7.81
N ARG A 64 11.55 -8.64 7.87
CA ARG A 64 12.87 -9.21 7.63
C ARG A 64 13.31 -9.01 6.17
N GLU A 65 12.47 -9.35 5.21
CA GLU A 65 12.79 -9.18 3.78
C GLU A 65 13.02 -7.71 3.43
N MET A 66 12.19 -6.79 3.95
CA MET A 66 12.41 -5.36 3.78
C MET A 66 13.72 -4.89 4.42
N SER A 67 14.05 -5.40 5.62
CA SER A 67 15.32 -5.10 6.29
C SER A 67 16.52 -5.60 5.47
N ASP A 68 16.43 -6.79 4.88
CA ASP A 68 17.48 -7.36 4.01
C ASP A 68 17.68 -6.50 2.74
N VAL A 69 16.60 -5.98 2.15
CA VAL A 69 16.66 -5.01 1.04
C VAL A 69 17.39 -3.73 1.47
N PHE A 70 17.07 -3.19 2.64
CA PHE A 70 17.73 -1.98 3.13
C PHE A 70 19.22 -2.18 3.42
N HIS A 71 19.59 -3.31 4.04
CA HIS A 71 20.99 -3.69 4.21
C HIS A 71 21.70 -3.79 2.86
N HIS A 72 21.07 -4.46 1.87
CA HIS A 72 21.65 -4.56 0.52
C HIS A 72 21.90 -3.19 -0.12
N VAL A 73 20.94 -2.26 0.00
CA VAL A 73 21.09 -0.89 -0.52
C VAL A 73 22.30 -0.19 0.09
N ASN A 74 22.46 -0.28 1.41
CA ASN A 74 23.58 0.34 2.12
C ASN A 74 24.92 -0.34 1.81
N ASP A 75 24.96 -1.67 1.82
CA ASP A 75 26.17 -2.47 1.55
C ASP A 75 26.68 -2.28 0.11
N LYS A 76 25.78 -1.93 -0.82
CA LYS A 76 26.12 -1.61 -2.22
C LYS A 76 26.26 -0.11 -2.48
N HIS A 77 26.14 0.74 -1.45
CA HIS A 77 26.19 2.20 -1.57
C HIS A 77 25.23 2.75 -2.64
N LYS A 78 24.03 2.17 -2.74
CA LYS A 78 22.97 2.64 -3.64
C LYS A 78 22.24 3.84 -3.04
N GLU A 79 21.49 4.55 -3.87
CA GLU A 79 20.56 5.59 -3.43
C GLU A 79 19.58 5.03 -2.38
N PRO A 80 19.33 5.75 -1.27
CA PRO A 80 18.38 5.31 -0.26
C PRO A 80 16.97 5.08 -0.82
N VAL A 81 16.29 4.08 -0.27
CA VAL A 81 14.91 3.73 -0.63
C VAL A 81 14.00 3.78 0.59
N CYS A 82 12.70 3.85 0.34
CA CYS A 82 11.68 3.83 1.38
C CYS A 82 10.92 2.50 1.40
N GLY A 83 10.53 2.09 2.59
CA GLY A 83 9.60 1.01 2.84
C GLY A 83 8.60 1.44 3.90
N TYR A 84 7.55 0.65 4.08
CA TYR A 84 6.40 1.01 4.88
C TYR A 84 6.10 -0.13 5.84
N ILE A 85 5.99 0.19 7.13
CA ILE A 85 5.64 -0.77 8.18
C ILE A 85 4.20 -0.49 8.58
N VAL A 86 3.33 -1.49 8.40
CA VAL A 86 1.95 -1.43 8.85
C VAL A 86 1.84 -2.17 10.18
N PHE A 87 1.46 -1.47 11.24
CA PHE A 87 1.26 -2.07 12.56
C PHE A 87 -0.15 -2.63 12.70
N SER A 88 -0.31 -3.80 13.30
CA SER A 88 -1.58 -4.48 13.53
C SER A 88 -2.54 -3.62 14.37
N PRO A 89 -3.86 -3.61 14.07
CA PRO A 89 -4.85 -2.87 14.85
C PRO A 89 -4.83 -3.25 16.35
N ASP A 90 -4.46 -4.51 16.66
CA ASP A 90 -4.34 -5.04 18.03
C ASP A 90 -3.22 -4.37 18.86
N SER A 91 -2.41 -3.51 18.24
CA SER A 91 -1.35 -2.75 18.92
C SER A 91 -1.86 -1.50 19.62
N PHE A 92 -3.14 -1.14 19.45
CA PHE A 92 -3.70 0.15 19.85
C PHE A 92 -4.99 0.00 20.66
N ASP A 93 -5.21 0.91 21.61
CA ASP A 93 -6.41 0.90 22.47
C ASP A 93 -7.68 1.42 21.79
N LYS A 94 -7.56 1.93 20.56
CA LYS A 94 -8.68 2.45 19.76
C LYS A 94 -8.48 2.12 18.28
N PRO A 95 -9.56 2.05 17.48
CA PRO A 95 -9.44 1.77 16.06
C PRO A 95 -8.70 2.90 15.35
N TYR A 96 -7.67 2.53 14.60
CA TYR A 96 -6.94 3.40 13.68
C TYR A 96 -7.10 2.87 12.26
N SER A 97 -7.19 3.80 11.30
CA SER A 97 -7.15 3.45 9.88
C SER A 97 -5.82 2.79 9.52
N GLU A 98 -5.75 2.07 8.39
CA GLU A 98 -4.46 1.55 7.90
C GLU A 98 -3.43 2.66 7.68
N GLN A 99 -3.85 3.80 7.15
CA GLN A 99 -2.98 4.95 6.94
C GLN A 99 -2.39 5.45 8.27
N SER A 100 -3.20 5.52 9.32
CA SER A 100 -2.81 5.98 10.67
C SER A 100 -1.98 4.98 11.48
N ARG A 101 -1.81 3.75 10.99
CA ARG A 101 -0.94 2.72 11.59
C ARG A 101 0.21 2.33 10.67
N THR A 102 0.42 3.07 9.58
CA THR A 102 1.48 2.82 8.61
C THR A 102 2.56 3.90 8.69
N TYR A 103 3.81 3.47 8.85
CA TYR A 103 4.95 4.37 8.95
C TYR A 103 5.92 4.15 7.79
N ALA A 104 6.25 5.23 7.08
CA ALA A 104 7.33 5.25 6.10
C ALA A 104 8.68 5.26 6.82
N VAL A 105 9.57 4.35 6.43
CA VAL A 105 10.93 4.18 6.95
C VAL A 105 11.94 4.19 5.81
N SER A 106 13.10 4.80 6.01
CA SER A 106 14.17 4.84 5.01
C SER A 106 15.23 3.79 5.28
N SER A 107 15.85 3.26 4.22
CA SER A 107 17.05 2.43 4.30
C SER A 107 18.24 3.16 4.93
N ASN A 108 18.26 4.50 4.93
CA ASN A 108 19.30 5.30 5.59
C ASN A 108 19.15 5.36 7.12
N ASN A 109 18.18 4.65 7.69
CA ASN A 109 18.11 4.46 9.13
C ASN A 109 19.32 3.67 9.63
N LYS A 110 19.86 4.09 10.77
CA LYS A 110 21.07 3.51 11.38
C LYS A 110 20.96 2.00 11.59
N ALA A 111 19.76 1.51 11.90
CA ALA A 111 19.49 0.09 12.07
C ALA A 111 19.88 -0.77 10.85
N PHE A 112 19.94 -0.18 9.64
CA PHE A 112 20.20 -0.90 8.40
C PHE A 112 21.61 -0.67 7.84
N ILE A 113 22.45 0.10 8.53
CA ILE A 113 23.81 0.44 8.09
C ILE A 113 24.81 -0.41 8.87
N SER A 114 25.49 -1.33 8.19
CA SER A 114 26.49 -2.20 8.82
C SER A 114 27.66 -1.36 9.37
N GLY A 115 28.10 -1.69 10.59
CA GLY A 115 29.18 -0.96 11.28
C GLY A 115 28.79 0.40 11.88
N ALA A 116 27.54 0.85 11.72
CA ALA A 116 27.07 2.05 12.41
C ALA A 116 26.95 1.78 13.92
N GLY A 117 27.49 2.67 14.76
CA GLY A 117 27.46 2.48 16.20
C GLY A 117 26.09 2.79 16.81
N GLY A 118 25.25 1.79 17.06
CA GLY A 118 23.92 1.93 17.68
C GLY A 118 22.78 1.54 16.74
N TYR A 119 21.55 1.55 17.25
CA TYR A 119 20.37 1.06 16.54
C TYR A 119 19.24 2.09 16.66
N SER A 120 18.74 2.57 15.52
CA SER A 120 17.60 3.49 15.47
C SER A 120 16.83 3.35 14.17
N ILE A 121 15.50 3.34 14.29
CA ILE A 121 14.56 3.33 13.18
C ILE A 121 13.65 4.53 13.38
N TYR A 122 13.83 5.55 12.57
CA TYR A 122 12.92 6.68 12.47
C TYR A 122 11.93 6.44 11.34
N GLY A 123 10.68 6.79 11.60
CA GLY A 123 9.63 6.76 10.59
C GLY A 123 8.58 7.85 10.79
N SER A 124 7.80 8.07 9.74
CA SER A 124 6.70 9.04 9.72
C SER A 124 5.39 8.34 9.36
N CYS A 125 4.34 8.60 10.12
CA CYS A 125 3.01 8.08 9.85
C CYS A 125 2.46 8.68 8.54
N LEU A 126 1.75 7.87 7.77
CA LEU A 126 1.21 8.29 6.47
C LEU A 126 0.03 9.27 6.56
N ASP A 127 -0.65 9.33 7.70
CA ASP A 127 -1.72 10.31 7.94
C ASP A 127 -1.19 11.68 8.41
N GLY A 128 0.12 11.78 8.62
CA GLY A 128 0.78 13.02 9.01
C GLY A 128 0.89 13.27 10.52
N THR A 129 0.25 12.48 11.39
CA THR A 129 0.16 12.81 12.83
C THR A 129 1.49 12.68 13.56
N ASP A 130 2.25 11.64 13.23
CA ASP A 130 3.55 11.35 13.85
C ASP A 130 4.67 11.49 12.80
N GLN A 131 5.54 12.48 12.97
CA GLN A 131 6.63 12.73 12.02
C GLN A 131 7.99 12.47 12.65
N CYS A 132 8.82 11.66 11.97
CA CYS A 132 10.19 11.34 12.38
C CYS A 132 10.27 10.81 13.82
N ILE A 133 9.37 9.91 14.20
CA ILE A 133 9.37 9.29 15.52
C ILE A 133 10.29 8.07 15.55
N ARG A 134 10.80 7.75 16.75
CA ARG A 134 11.74 6.66 16.98
C ARG A 134 10.99 5.34 17.18
N LEU A 135 10.79 4.60 16.09
CA LEU A 135 9.94 3.41 16.01
C LEU A 135 10.47 2.22 16.79
N GLU A 136 11.78 2.05 16.95
CA GLU A 136 12.30 0.84 17.61
C GLU A 136 11.87 0.73 19.09
N GLY A 137 11.52 1.85 19.72
CA GLY A 137 10.97 1.87 21.08
C GLY A 137 9.57 1.28 21.16
N TYR A 138 8.79 1.38 20.08
CA TYR A 138 7.45 0.81 19.99
C TYR A 138 7.47 -0.64 19.50
N MET A 139 8.53 -1.05 18.78
CA MET A 139 8.66 -2.40 18.22
C MET A 139 9.27 -3.42 19.20
N ARG A 140 9.59 -3.02 20.44
CA ARG A 140 10.31 -3.84 21.42
C ARG A 140 9.72 -3.68 22.81
N GLY A 141 9.79 -4.74 23.62
CA GLY A 141 9.32 -4.76 25.00
C GLY A 141 7.99 -5.51 25.18
N GLU A 142 7.45 -5.44 26.40
CA GLU A 142 6.25 -6.19 26.81
C GLU A 142 4.98 -5.75 26.06
N ASN A 143 4.90 -4.46 25.69
CA ASN A 143 3.78 -3.87 24.95
C ASN A 143 4.19 -3.46 23.53
N ALA A 144 5.06 -4.25 22.89
CA ALA A 144 5.52 -3.96 21.54
C ALA A 144 4.36 -3.98 20.54
N TRP A 145 4.30 -2.98 19.68
CA TRP A 145 3.42 -2.96 18.53
C TRP A 145 3.78 -4.11 17.60
N LYS A 146 2.75 -4.83 17.15
CA LYS A 146 2.89 -5.98 16.28
C LYS A 146 2.88 -5.51 14.83
N ILE A 147 3.81 -6.00 14.02
CA ILE A 147 3.80 -5.72 12.58
C ILE A 147 2.77 -6.64 11.93
N ASP A 148 1.88 -6.04 11.14
CA ASP A 148 0.88 -6.72 10.32
C ASP A 148 1.51 -7.14 8.98
N ARG A 149 2.04 -6.16 8.26
CA ARG A 149 2.79 -6.34 7.01
C ARG A 149 3.82 -5.24 6.82
N CYS A 150 4.77 -5.47 5.92
CA CYS A 150 5.60 -4.41 5.36
C CYS A 150 5.39 -4.37 3.84
N TYR A 151 5.63 -3.23 3.22
CA TYR A 151 5.64 -3.15 1.77
C TYR A 151 6.63 -2.09 1.28
N MET A 152 6.98 -2.18 0.00
CA MET A 152 7.72 -1.15 -0.73
C MET A 152 6.96 -0.80 -2.00
N LYS A 153 7.11 0.43 -2.48
CA LYS A 153 6.70 0.78 -3.85
C LYS A 153 7.54 -0.06 -4.81
N ARG A 154 6.92 -0.65 -5.84
CA ARG A 154 7.59 -1.55 -6.79
C ARG A 154 8.83 -0.90 -7.41
N ASP A 155 8.73 0.37 -7.78
CA ASP A 155 9.84 1.14 -8.35
C ASP A 155 11.05 1.29 -7.42
N ASP A 156 10.80 1.46 -6.12
CA ASP A 156 11.88 1.55 -5.12
C ASP A 156 12.49 0.17 -4.85
N TYR A 157 11.66 -0.87 -4.79
CA TYR A 157 12.12 -2.26 -4.66
C TYR A 157 12.99 -2.67 -5.85
N GLU A 158 12.53 -2.45 -7.09
CA GLU A 158 13.28 -2.76 -8.31
C GLU A 158 14.62 -2.01 -8.36
N ARG A 159 14.63 -0.71 -8.00
CA ARG A 159 15.86 0.08 -7.91
C ARG A 159 16.81 -0.51 -6.87
N ALA A 160 16.28 -0.91 -5.71
CA ALA A 160 17.05 -1.52 -4.63
C ALA A 160 17.70 -2.85 -5.04
N VAL A 161 17.00 -3.71 -5.78
CA VAL A 161 17.51 -5.06 -6.14
C VAL A 161 18.22 -5.14 -7.50
N SER A 162 18.05 -4.15 -8.37
CA SER A 162 18.70 -4.12 -9.69
C SER A 162 20.24 -4.11 -9.59
N GLN A 163 20.92 -4.82 -10.50
CA GLN A 163 22.38 -4.76 -10.60
C GLN A 163 22.83 -3.45 -11.28
N PRO A 164 23.99 -2.89 -10.92
CA PRO A 164 24.52 -1.73 -11.62
C PRO A 164 24.76 -2.07 -13.09
N VAL A 165 24.17 -1.28 -13.99
CA VAL A 165 24.47 -1.35 -15.43
C VAL A 165 25.91 -0.91 -15.61
N LYS A 166 26.81 -1.85 -15.91
CA LYS A 166 28.16 -1.52 -16.36
C LYS A 166 28.03 -0.84 -17.72
N ASN A 167 28.15 0.48 -17.76
CA ASN A 167 28.45 1.17 -19.02
C ASN A 167 29.77 0.61 -19.52
N LYS A 168 29.75 -0.20 -20.59
CA LYS A 168 30.95 -0.49 -21.36
C LYS A 168 31.37 0.83 -22.00
N ASP A 169 32.49 1.37 -21.54
CA ASP A 169 33.21 2.45 -22.20
C ASP A 169 33.33 2.13 -23.69
N ILE A 170 32.66 2.92 -24.53
CA ILE A 170 33.00 3.01 -25.95
C ILE A 170 34.22 3.94 -25.99
N ARG A 171 35.41 3.35 -25.89
CA ARG A 171 36.66 3.99 -26.28
C ARG A 171 37.31 3.15 -27.37
N GLU A 172 37.74 3.88 -28.41
CA GLU A 172 38.56 3.46 -29.55
C GLU A 172 37.74 2.67 -30.59
N GLU A 173 37.58 3.17 -31.82
CA GLU A 173 38.66 3.41 -32.79
C GLU A 173 38.61 4.81 -33.43
N ARG A 174 39.77 5.47 -33.47
CA ARG A 174 40.13 6.57 -34.36
C ARG A 174 41.08 6.02 -35.41
#